data_AF-A0A382QEK3-F1
#
_entry.id   AF-A0A382QEK3-F1
#
_cell.length_a   1.000
_cell.length_b   1.000
_cell.length_c   1.000
_cell.angle_alpha   90.00
_cell.angle_beta   90.00
_cell.angle_gamma   90.00
#
_symmetry.space_group_name_H-M   'P 1'
#
loop_
_entity.id
_entity.type
_entity.pdbx_description
1 polymer ?
#
loop_
_entity_poly.entity_id
_entity_poly.type
_entity_poly.pdbx_seq_one_letter_code
_entity_poly.pdbx_strand_id
1 'polypeptide(L)'
;WYPDLYAGSTDLVGIYNGKETLIDFKQANRPKQREWIEDYFLQVGAYAMAHDHLYDTRIEQAIIMICTPDCYYHDFTLKGLEFRQKKYDFMERLNKYHESRKESVLQSTGA
;
A
#
# COMPACT_ATOMS: atom_id res chain seq x y z
N TRP A 1 1.15 7.49 9.24
CA TRP A 1 -0.12 8.01 9.81
C TRP A 1 -0.67 9.03 8.83
N TYR A 2 -1.96 8.95 8.53
CA TYR A 2 -2.68 9.95 7.75
C TYR A 2 -3.82 10.46 8.64
N PRO A 3 -3.81 11.75 9.05
CA PRO A 3 -4.72 12.26 10.06
C PRO A 3 -6.18 11.92 9.75
N ASP A 4 -6.88 11.43 10.77
CA ASP A 4 -8.31 11.10 10.78
C ASP A 4 -8.80 10.07 9.74
N LEU A 5 -7.89 9.48 8.95
CA LEU A 5 -8.23 8.52 7.90
C LEU A 5 -7.70 7.12 8.19
N TYR A 6 -6.38 6.96 8.35
CA TYR A 6 -5.75 5.66 8.61
C TYR A 6 -4.35 5.78 9.20
N ALA A 7 -3.90 4.72 9.86
CA ALA A 7 -2.53 4.60 10.33
C ALA A 7 -1.96 3.24 9.94
N GLY A 8 -0.64 3.18 9.80
CA GLY A 8 0.09 1.98 9.44
C GLY A 8 1.59 2.24 9.49
N SER A 9 2.35 1.14 9.47
CA SER A 9 3.81 1.13 9.50
C SER A 9 4.34 0.53 8.21
N THR A 10 5.25 1.24 7.55
CA THR A 10 5.98 0.73 6.40
C THR A 10 7.22 -0.03 6.87
N ASP A 11 7.67 -1.05 6.12
CA ASP A 11 8.89 -1.78 6.43
C ASP A 11 10.14 -0.89 6.22
N LEU A 12 10.23 -0.24 5.06
CA LEU A 12 11.39 0.57 4.70
C LEU A 12 11.02 1.67 3.69
N VAL A 13 11.59 2.85 3.92
CA VAL A 13 11.66 3.94 2.94
C VAL A 13 13.12 4.24 2.69
N GLY A 14 13.54 4.31 1.42
CA GLY A 14 14.94 4.55 1.10
C GLY A 14 15.18 4.90 -0.36
N ILE A 15 16.45 5.06 -0.72
CA ILE A 15 16.85 5.33 -2.10
C ILE A 15 17.12 4.00 -2.80
N TYR A 16 16.36 3.71 -3.86
CA TYR A 16 16.59 2.56 -4.74
C TYR A 16 16.73 3.05 -6.18
N ASN A 17 17.85 2.71 -6.83
CA ASN A 17 18.21 3.20 -8.16
C ASN A 17 18.07 4.72 -8.34
N GLY A 18 18.51 5.47 -7.32
CA GLY A 18 18.51 6.93 -7.33
C GLY A 18 17.15 7.59 -7.08
N LYS A 19 16.13 6.81 -6.65
CA LYS A 19 14.78 7.34 -6.36
C LYS A 19 14.33 6.96 -4.96
N GLU A 20 13.67 7.90 -4.28
CA GLU A 20 12.91 7.63 -3.06
C GLU A 20 11.84 6.57 -3.33
N THR A 21 11.89 5.50 -2.54
CA THR A 21 11.17 4.27 -2.79
C THR A 21 10.62 3.71 -1.49
N LEU A 22 9.33 3.36 -1.50
CA LEU A 22 8.78 2.47 -0.49
C LEU A 22 9.14 1.02 -0.82
N ILE A 23 9.63 0.30 0.18
CA ILE A 23 9.98 -1.10 0.06
C ILE A 23 9.16 -1.87 1.09
N ASP A 24 8.43 -2.88 0.64
CA ASP A 24 7.64 -3.78 1.46
C ASP A 24 8.14 -5.21 1.23
N PHE A 25 8.57 -5.87 2.30
CA PHE A 25 9.17 -7.20 2.25
C PHE A 25 8.13 -8.24 2.64
N LYS A 26 7.95 -9.25 1.77
CA LYS A 26 7.08 -10.39 2.07
C LYS A 26 7.84 -11.71 1.96
N GLN A 27 7.55 -12.60 2.90
CA GLN A 27 7.87 -14.02 2.78
C GLN A 27 6.68 -14.77 2.16
N ALA A 28 6.94 -15.70 1.24
CA ALA A 28 5.90 -16.53 0.62
C ALA A 28 6.37 -17.98 0.44
N ASN A 29 5.47 -18.95 0.52
CA ASN A 29 5.81 -20.38 0.30
C ASN A 29 6.12 -20.70 -1.17
N ARG A 30 5.62 -19.88 -2.10
CA ARG A 30 5.79 -20.03 -3.56
C ARG A 30 5.93 -18.65 -4.20
N PRO A 31 6.55 -18.55 -5.39
CA PRO A 31 6.54 -17.32 -6.18
C PRO A 31 5.12 -16.78 -6.37
N LYS A 32 4.98 -15.46 -6.35
CA LYS A 32 3.70 -14.78 -6.56
C LYS A 32 3.57 -14.35 -8.02
N GLN A 33 2.33 -14.27 -8.49
CA GLN A 33 2.01 -13.61 -9.75
C GLN A 33 1.48 -12.21 -9.44
N ARG A 34 1.66 -11.26 -10.36
CA ARG A 34 1.32 -9.85 -10.16
C ARG A 34 -0.15 -9.67 -9.79
N GLU A 35 -1.02 -10.44 -10.43
CA GLU A 35 -2.47 -10.37 -10.30
C GLU A 35 -2.96 -10.87 -8.93
N TRP A 36 -2.12 -11.61 -8.19
CA TRP A 36 -2.47 -12.16 -6.88
C TRP A 36 -2.11 -11.25 -5.70
N ILE A 37 -1.40 -10.15 -5.96
CA ILE A 37 -0.80 -9.30 -4.92
C ILE A 37 -1.27 -7.85 -5.00
N GLU A 38 -2.43 -7.64 -5.61
CA GLU A 38 -3.05 -6.32 -5.73
C GLU A 38 -3.17 -5.60 -4.38
N ASP A 39 -3.53 -6.32 -3.32
CA ASP A 39 -3.59 -5.77 -1.96
C ASP A 39 -2.24 -5.24 -1.45
N TYR A 40 -1.11 -5.85 -1.85
CA TYR A 40 0.21 -5.33 -1.49
C TYR A 40 0.51 -4.02 -2.23
N PHE A 41 0.02 -3.87 -3.46
CA PHE A 41 0.14 -2.62 -4.20
C PHE A 41 -0.70 -1.50 -3.58
N LEU A 42 -1.91 -1.80 -3.11
CA LEU A 42 -2.74 -0.85 -2.36
C LEU A 42 -2.05 -0.43 -1.05
N GLN A 43 -1.42 -1.38 -0.34
CA GLN A 43 -0.70 -1.13 0.90
C GLN A 43 0.41 -0.09 0.71
N VAL A 44 1.29 -0.26 -0.28
CA VAL A 44 2.36 0.71 -0.56
C VAL A 44 1.81 2.03 -1.12
N GLY A 45 0.67 2.02 -1.83
CA GLY A 45 -0.05 3.23 -2.21
C GLY A 45 -0.47 4.07 -1.00
N ALA A 46 -1.07 3.43 0.00
CA ALA A 46 -1.46 4.05 1.27
C ALA A 46 -0.26 4.63 2.02
N TYR A 47 0.80 3.84 2.16
CA TYR A 47 2.00 4.28 2.88
C TYR A 47 2.68 5.45 2.19
N ALA A 48 2.70 5.50 0.85
CA ALA A 48 3.31 6.62 0.15
C ALA A 48 2.51 7.90 0.37
N MET A 49 1.17 7.83 0.32
CA MET A 49 0.35 9.00 0.64
C MET A 49 0.53 9.49 2.08
N ALA A 50 0.62 8.57 3.05
CA ALA A 50 0.88 8.92 4.43
C ALA A 50 2.29 9.52 4.64
N HIS A 51 3.30 8.99 3.95
CA HIS A 51 4.67 9.50 4.02
C HIS A 51 4.78 10.88 3.36
N ASP A 52 4.23 11.03 2.16
CA ASP A 52 4.14 12.30 1.43
C ASP A 52 3.48 13.38 2.29
N HIS A 53 2.38 13.05 2.99
CA HIS A 53 1.70 13.96 3.89
C HIS A 53 2.54 14.34 5.13
N LEU A 54 3.20 13.37 5.76
CA LEU A 54 3.94 13.58 7.02
C LEU A 54 5.24 14.34 6.86
N TYR A 55 5.93 14.11 5.74
CA TYR A 55 7.31 14.55 5.53
C TYR A 55 7.47 15.50 4.33
N ASP A 56 6.36 15.94 3.73
CA ASP A 56 6.33 16.79 2.53
C ASP A 56 7.16 16.21 1.37
N THR A 57 7.06 14.89 1.18
CA THR A 57 7.76 14.16 0.10
C THR A 57 6.86 13.90 -1.11
N ARG A 58 7.45 13.32 -2.15
CA ARG A 58 6.73 12.88 -3.34
C ARG A 58 7.26 11.53 -3.81
N ILE A 59 6.91 10.47 -3.10
CA ILE A 59 7.33 9.12 -3.45
C ILE A 59 6.62 8.70 -4.75
N GLU A 60 7.41 8.42 -5.78
CA GLU A 60 6.94 8.00 -7.12
C GLU A 60 7.29 6.56 -7.47
N GLN A 61 7.92 5.82 -6.54
CA GLN A 61 8.33 4.43 -6.71
C GLN A 61 7.99 3.59 -5.47
N ALA A 62 7.55 2.36 -5.70
CA ALA A 62 7.43 1.35 -4.67
C ALA A 62 7.88 -0.01 -5.19
N ILE A 63 8.38 -0.87 -4.30
CA ILE A 63 8.84 -2.22 -4.61
C ILE A 63 8.27 -3.18 -3.58
N ILE A 64 7.61 -4.22 -4.07
CA ILE A 64 7.25 -5.39 -3.26
C ILE A 64 8.33 -6.44 -3.47
N MET A 65 9.09 -6.77 -2.43
CA MET A 65 10.14 -7.78 -2.46
C MET A 65 9.62 -9.10 -1.90
N ILE A 66 9.66 -10.17 -2.69
CA ILE A 66 9.18 -11.50 -2.27
C ILE A 66 10.35 -12.47 -2.19
N CYS A 67 10.52 -13.10 -1.03
CA CYS A 67 11.46 -14.21 -0.82
C CYS A 67 10.72 -15.50 -0.45
N THR A 68 11.15 -16.62 -1.03
CA THR A 68 10.66 -17.96 -0.70
C THR A 68 11.69 -18.76 0.12
N PRO A 69 11.27 -19.85 0.82
CA PRO A 69 12.17 -20.63 1.68
C PRO A 69 13.37 -21.27 0.97
N ASP A 70 13.28 -21.49 -0.35
CA ASP A 70 14.36 -21.99 -1.21
C ASP A 70 15.29 -20.86 -1.71
N CYS A 71 15.27 -19.70 -1.04
CA CYS A 71 16.08 -18.53 -1.36
C CYS A 71 15.81 -17.92 -2.75
N TYR A 72 14.63 -18.18 -3.33
CA TYR A 72 14.23 -17.52 -4.56
C TYR A 72 13.65 -16.12 -4.27
N TYR A 73 14.31 -15.11 -4.84
CA TYR A 73 13.90 -13.71 -4.77
C TYR A 73 13.26 -13.27 -6.09
N HIS A 74 12.16 -12.54 -5.99
CA HIS A 74 11.58 -11.79 -7.10
C HIS A 74 10.88 -10.54 -6.55
N ASP A 75 10.75 -9.52 -7.39
CA ASP A 75 10.11 -8.27 -7.01
C ASP A 75 9.08 -7.76 -8.00
N PHE A 76 8.23 -6.89 -7.49
CA PHE A 76 7.26 -6.14 -8.27
C PHE A 76 7.48 -4.65 -8.03
N THR A 77 8.09 -4.00 -9.00
CA THR A 77 8.25 -2.54 -9.00
C THR A 77 6.99 -1.86 -9.54
N LEU A 78 6.52 -0.84 -8.83
CA LEU A 78 5.45 0.09 -9.21
C LEU A 78 6.06 1.47 -9.47
N LYS A 79 5.70 2.09 -10.60
CA LYS A 79 6.17 3.44 -10.95
C LYS A 79 5.17 4.19 -11.82
N GLY A 80 5.31 5.52 -11.86
CA GLY A 80 4.55 6.37 -12.79
C GLY A 80 3.03 6.26 -12.61
N LEU A 81 2.31 6.07 -13.73
CA LEU A 81 0.84 6.03 -13.74
C LEU A 81 0.30 4.85 -12.92
N GLU A 82 0.94 3.69 -12.99
CA GLU A 82 0.50 2.51 -12.25
C GLU A 82 0.52 2.76 -10.75
N PHE A 83 1.62 3.30 -10.23
CA PHE A 83 1.72 3.57 -8.79
C PHE A 83 0.73 4.65 -8.35
N ARG A 84 0.53 5.67 -9.18
CA ARG A 84 -0.48 6.70 -8.93
C ARG A 84 -1.88 6.11 -8.89
N GLN A 85 -2.19 5.17 -9.78
CA GLN A 85 -3.47 4.48 -9.78
C GLN A 85 -3.68 3.72 -8.46
N LYS A 86 -2.66 3.05 -7.92
CA LYS A 86 -2.75 2.35 -6.63
C LYS A 86 -3.00 3.28 -5.44
N LYS A 87 -2.46 4.52 -5.48
CA LYS A 87 -2.80 5.56 -4.51
C LYS A 87 -4.30 5.89 -4.58
N TYR A 88 -4.85 6.07 -5.79
CA TYR A 88 -6.29 6.33 -5.98
C TYR A 88 -7.18 5.14 -5.59
N ASP A 89 -6.82 3.92 -6.02
CA ASP A 89 -7.56 2.69 -5.72
C ASP A 89 -7.66 2.45 -4.21
N PHE A 90 -6.58 2.76 -3.47
CA PHE A 90 -6.60 2.70 -2.00
C PHE A 90 -7.60 3.71 -1.41
N MET A 91 -7.61 4.95 -1.88
CA MET A 91 -8.56 5.97 -1.39
C MET A 91 -10.01 5.57 -1.69
N GLU A 92 -10.28 4.97 -2.85
CA GLU A 92 -11.61 4.46 -3.17
C GLU A 92 -12.01 3.33 -2.21
N ARG A 93 -11.12 2.38 -1.94
CA ARG A 93 -11.34 1.31 -0.96
C ARG A 93 -11.59 1.85 0.44
N LEU A 94 -10.83 2.86 0.85
CA LEU A 94 -10.97 3.52 2.14
C LEU A 94 -12.32 4.22 2.27
N ASN A 95 -12.77 4.92 1.22
CA ASN A 95 -14.08 5.56 1.21
C ASN A 95 -15.21 4.52 1.39
N LYS A 96 -15.18 3.41 0.64
CA LYS A 96 -16.15 2.31 0.78
C LYS A 96 -16.17 1.72 2.20
N TYR A 97 -15.00 1.60 2.83
CA TYR A 97 -14.90 1.17 4.23
C TYR A 97 -15.60 2.13 5.20
N HIS A 98 -15.40 3.45 5.05
CA HIS A 98 -16.05 4.42 5.91
C HIS A 98 -17.57 4.52 5.67
N GLU A 99 -18.02 4.37 4.42
CA GLU A 99 -19.45 4.32 4.07
C GLU A 99 -20.15 3.12 4.71
N SER A 100 -19.63 1.91 4.50
CA SER A 100 -20.18 0.68 5.10
C SER A 100 -20.21 0.72 6.64
N ARG A 101 -19.21 1.34 7.28
CA ARG A 101 -19.17 1.58 8.73
C ARG A 101 -20.31 2.49 9.19
N LYS A 102 -20.58 3.59 8.47
CA LYS A 102 -21.68 4.52 8.80
C LYS A 102 -23.04 3.82 8.69
N GLU A 103 -23.25 3.02 7.65
CA GLU A 103 -24.47 2.24 7.46
C GLU A 103 -24.69 1.22 8.60
N SER A 104 -23.63 0.52 9.00
CA SER A 104 -23.67 -0.45 10.10
C SER A 104 -24.02 0.20 11.45
N VAL A 105 -23.51 1.40 11.70
CA VAL A 105 -23.84 2.17 12.92
C VAL A 105 -25.31 2.61 12.89
N LEU A 106 -25.78 3.17 11.77
CA LEU A 106 -27.18 3.58 11.61
C LEU A 106 -28.17 2.43 11.83
N GLN A 107 -27.85 1.23 11.34
CA GLN A 107 -28.67 0.03 11.53
C GLN A 107 -28.66 -0.50 12.97
N SER A 108 -27.59 -0.26 13.74
CA SER A 108 -27.48 -0.73 15.13
C SER A 108 -28.01 0.26 16.16
N THR A 109 -28.10 1.55 15.82
CA THR A 109 -28.70 2.59 16.68
C THR A 109 -30.20 2.81 16.43
N GLY A 110 -30.77 2.18 15.40
CA GLY A 110 -32.20 2.15 15.13
C GLY A 110 -32.91 1.03 15.90
N ALA A 111 -33.00 1.16 17.23
CA ALA A 111 -33.89 0.39 18.11
C ALA A 111 -34.41 1.31 19.23
#